data_AF-A0A1C4YQE0-F1
#
_entry.id   AF-A0A1C4YQE0-F1
#
_cell.length_a   1.000
_cell.length_b   1.000
_cell.length_c   1.000
_cell.angle_alpha   90.00
_cell.angle_beta   90.00
_cell.angle_gamma   90.00
#
_symmetry.space_group_name_H-M   'P 1'
#
loop_
_entity.id
_entity.type
_entity.pdbx_description
1 polymer ?
#
loop_
_entity_poly.entity_id
_entity_poly.type
_entity_poly.pdbx_seq_one_letter_code
_entity_poly.pdbx_strand_id
1 'polypeptide(L)'
;MAVTSVRGRSRLAVLTAAVAALVTAAGAPALAAPGVDPAVVDRDADPGTSIDIAKVVATPPIPPKPDVVLLVDTTGSMGTVIGDVQANLQQVINNVRSVQPSAQFAVASYRDESDGAELFQVRQNLTDDATALQNAVNGLSAGGGGDTPEAWVNGLFQVSDGGIAYRSGSSRIVVLVGDAPSHDPSAGHTLAQATAALQADEAKVLAVSVSGGGGGLDVTGQASAVVAATGGQLVGSAPETVTDAILSGLRDLDVTVTPTVTSCDPGLTVTFDAASRTQQSGTNVPFAETIAVAGDAPQGATLHCTVDFLLNGLSGGPAFVEQISVTVNDVTPPVVVVDDRTVEATSPAGAVITYPASATDNVDGPLTPTCVPPSGSTFPLGATTVTCTATDAAGNTGSDTATMRVVDTTAPATACVPTNNPSGDNTPGSYNPDGFYQLTSTDIVDTAVDVYIGDSADPTVKFGPFPAGTKIKLVQAPGAQSKVKDGTGDIEYKVTLRGDAVITGVDNVGNSSTAICLVAPPPK
;
A
#
# COMPACT_ATOMS: atom_id res chain seq x y z
N MET A 1 27.10 -50.87 -75.49
CA MET A 1 26.54 -51.53 -76.69
C MET A 1 25.17 -52.08 -76.32
N ALA A 2 24.18 -51.87 -77.19
CA ALA A 2 22.82 -52.45 -77.19
C ALA A 2 21.79 -51.93 -76.18
N VAL A 3 20.93 -51.06 -76.70
CA VAL A 3 19.55 -50.76 -76.31
C VAL A 3 18.67 -52.00 -76.52
N THR A 4 17.71 -52.28 -75.62
CA THR A 4 16.41 -52.79 -76.06
C THR A 4 15.28 -52.35 -75.14
N SER A 5 14.23 -51.83 -75.79
CA SER A 5 12.96 -51.35 -75.27
C SER A 5 11.94 -52.49 -75.19
N VAL A 6 10.91 -52.35 -74.33
CA VAL A 6 9.46 -52.42 -74.66
C VAL A 6 8.62 -52.95 -73.47
N ARG A 7 7.64 -52.11 -73.06
CA ARG A 7 6.25 -52.33 -72.57
C ARG A 7 5.94 -53.69 -71.90
N GLY A 8 5.27 -53.79 -70.76
CA GLY A 8 4.32 -52.89 -70.08
C GLY A 8 3.17 -53.76 -69.54
N ARG A 9 2.65 -53.44 -68.35
CA ARG A 9 1.25 -53.68 -67.92
C ARG A 9 1.04 -53.11 -66.52
N SER A 10 0.28 -52.02 -66.48
CA SER A 10 -0.25 -51.38 -65.28
C SER A 10 -1.08 -52.37 -64.45
N ARG A 11 -0.74 -52.51 -63.17
CA ARG A 11 -1.67 -52.92 -62.13
C ARG A 11 -1.80 -51.74 -61.17
N LEU A 12 -2.98 -51.11 -61.20
CA LEU A 12 -3.41 -50.11 -60.24
C LEU A 12 -3.49 -50.81 -58.87
N ALA A 13 -2.54 -50.53 -57.98
CA ALA A 13 -2.63 -50.89 -56.57
C ALA A 13 -3.24 -49.70 -55.83
N VAL A 14 -4.47 -49.88 -55.38
CA VAL A 14 -5.14 -48.95 -54.46
C VAL A 14 -4.41 -49.04 -53.11
N LEU A 15 -3.55 -48.07 -52.80
CA LEU A 15 -3.05 -47.88 -51.45
C LEU A 15 -4.14 -47.19 -50.62
N THR A 16 -4.82 -47.95 -49.78
CA THR A 16 -5.58 -47.43 -48.64
C THR A 16 -4.60 -46.81 -47.65
N ALA A 17 -4.55 -45.47 -47.61
CA ALA A 17 -3.86 -44.73 -46.58
C ALA A 17 -4.64 -44.87 -45.26
N ALA A 18 -4.14 -45.70 -44.34
CA ALA A 18 -4.58 -45.69 -42.96
C ALA A 18 -4.06 -44.40 -42.30
N VAL A 19 -4.94 -43.42 -42.14
CA VAL A 19 -4.69 -42.24 -41.31
C VAL A 19 -4.71 -42.71 -39.86
N ALA A 20 -3.53 -42.97 -39.30
CA ALA A 20 -3.38 -43.11 -37.87
C ALA A 20 -3.59 -41.73 -37.23
N ALA A 21 -4.80 -41.47 -36.77
CA ALA A 21 -5.08 -40.34 -35.90
C ALA A 21 -4.30 -40.55 -34.60
N LEU A 22 -3.17 -39.85 -34.46
CA LEU A 22 -2.50 -39.69 -33.18
C LEU A 22 -3.46 -38.91 -32.29
N VAL A 23 -4.19 -39.62 -31.43
CA VAL A 23 -4.87 -39.01 -30.30
C VAL A 23 -3.75 -38.60 -29.35
N THR A 24 -3.33 -37.33 -29.44
CA THR A 24 -2.59 -36.71 -28.35
C THR A 24 -3.53 -36.69 -27.16
N ALA A 25 -3.30 -37.59 -26.20
CA ALA A 25 -3.89 -37.46 -24.88
C ALA A 25 -3.48 -36.07 -24.37
N ALA A 26 -4.41 -35.13 -24.36
CA ALA A 26 -4.24 -33.89 -23.63
C ALA A 26 -4.02 -34.32 -22.18
N GLY A 27 -2.78 -34.22 -21.71
CA GLY A 27 -2.48 -34.42 -20.31
C GLY A 27 -3.39 -33.47 -19.53
N ALA A 28 -4.17 -34.02 -18.60
CA ALA A 28 -4.81 -33.17 -17.60
C ALA A 28 -3.72 -32.26 -17.02
N PRO A 29 -3.98 -30.94 -16.85
CA PRO A 29 -3.01 -30.07 -16.22
C PRO A 29 -2.63 -30.72 -14.89
N ALA A 30 -1.33 -30.90 -14.66
CA ALA A 30 -0.86 -31.34 -13.35
C ALA A 30 -1.43 -30.37 -12.32
N LEU A 31 -2.22 -30.87 -11.37
CA LEU A 31 -2.72 -30.05 -10.27
C LEU A 31 -1.52 -29.33 -9.67
N ALA A 32 -1.60 -28.00 -9.55
CA ALA A 32 -0.56 -27.21 -8.91
C ALA A 32 -0.28 -27.78 -7.51
N ALA A 33 0.97 -27.70 -7.07
CA ALA A 33 1.32 -28.15 -5.73
C ALA A 33 0.41 -27.44 -4.70
N PRO A 34 -0.06 -28.14 -3.65
CA PRO A 34 -0.91 -27.52 -2.63
C PRO A 34 -0.27 -26.27 -2.03
N GLY A 35 -1.08 -25.24 -1.84
CA GLY A 35 -0.65 -23.93 -1.36
C GLY A 35 -1.61 -22.81 -1.75
N VAL A 36 -1.29 -21.58 -1.33
CA VAL A 36 -2.01 -20.37 -1.73
C VAL A 36 -1.37 -19.74 -2.99
N ASP A 37 -2.22 -19.28 -3.91
CA ASP A 37 -1.81 -18.55 -5.10
C ASP A 37 -2.65 -17.26 -5.29
N PRO A 38 -2.01 -16.09 -5.50
CA PRO A 38 -0.58 -15.84 -5.32
C PRO A 38 -0.19 -15.85 -3.83
N ALA A 39 0.95 -16.49 -3.51
CA ALA A 39 1.56 -16.48 -2.18
C ALA A 39 2.35 -15.20 -1.86
N VAL A 40 2.67 -14.39 -2.87
CA VAL A 40 3.33 -13.10 -2.70
C VAL A 40 2.56 -12.03 -3.45
N VAL A 41 2.20 -10.97 -2.74
CA VAL A 41 1.58 -9.77 -3.29
C VAL A 41 2.54 -8.62 -3.06
N ASP A 42 2.91 -7.94 -4.15
CA ASP A 42 3.77 -6.75 -4.13
C ASP A 42 3.13 -5.70 -5.03
N ARG A 43 2.71 -4.56 -4.46
CA ARG A 43 1.88 -3.54 -5.13
C ARG A 43 2.18 -2.14 -4.63
N ASP A 44 1.95 -1.17 -5.49
CA ASP A 44 1.92 0.25 -5.12
C ASP A 44 0.47 0.71 -4.97
N ALA A 45 0.20 1.55 -3.98
CA ALA A 45 -1.14 2.11 -3.76
C ALA A 45 -1.12 3.48 -3.09
N ASP A 46 -2.08 4.33 -3.47
CA ASP A 46 -2.26 5.63 -2.82
C ASP A 46 -2.91 5.46 -1.44
N PRO A 47 -2.61 6.34 -0.47
CA PRO A 47 -3.31 6.37 0.81
C PRO A 47 -4.84 6.43 0.64
N GLY A 48 -5.56 5.62 1.40
CA GLY A 48 -7.04 5.57 1.38
C GLY A 48 -7.64 4.72 0.26
N THR A 49 -6.83 4.04 -0.55
CA THR A 49 -7.30 3.15 -1.62
C THR A 49 -7.35 1.68 -1.19
N SER A 50 -7.91 0.83 -2.05
CA SER A 50 -7.98 -0.62 -1.85
C SER A 50 -7.53 -1.38 -3.09
N ILE A 51 -6.95 -2.55 -2.88
CA ILE A 51 -6.51 -3.50 -3.90
C ILE A 51 -7.31 -4.78 -3.73
N ASP A 52 -7.97 -5.22 -4.80
CA ASP A 52 -8.69 -6.49 -4.82
C ASP A 52 -7.85 -7.58 -5.50
N ILE A 53 -7.77 -8.75 -4.85
CA ILE A 53 -6.97 -9.89 -5.31
C ILE A 53 -7.82 -11.16 -5.28
N ALA A 54 -7.85 -11.87 -6.40
CA ALA A 54 -8.39 -13.22 -6.44
C ALA A 54 -7.35 -14.18 -5.86
N LYS A 55 -7.75 -14.90 -4.80
CA LYS A 55 -6.94 -15.94 -4.17
C LYS A 55 -7.48 -17.32 -4.50
N VAL A 56 -6.57 -18.27 -4.69
CA VAL A 56 -6.91 -19.68 -4.80
C VAL A 56 -6.03 -20.47 -3.84
N VAL A 57 -6.66 -21.22 -2.94
CA VAL A 57 -5.96 -22.15 -2.04
C VAL A 57 -6.15 -23.57 -2.56
N ALA A 58 -5.09 -24.15 -3.13
CA ALA A 58 -5.05 -25.54 -3.52
C ALA A 58 -4.84 -26.41 -2.28
N THR A 59 -5.86 -27.16 -1.86
CA THR A 59 -5.78 -28.01 -0.66
C THR A 59 -4.99 -29.30 -0.96
N PRO A 60 -4.28 -29.87 0.03
CA PRO A 60 -3.64 -31.16 -0.15
C PRO A 60 -4.69 -32.26 -0.27
N PRO A 61 -4.42 -33.35 -1.03
CA PRO A 61 -5.33 -34.48 -1.14
C PRO A 61 -5.53 -35.27 0.15
N ILE A 62 -4.79 -34.99 1.22
CA ILE A 62 -5.03 -35.55 2.55
C ILE A 62 -4.77 -34.40 3.53
N PRO A 63 -5.61 -34.17 4.54
CA PRO A 63 -5.43 -33.09 5.51
C PRO A 63 -4.06 -33.10 6.22
N PRO A 64 -3.51 -31.94 6.62
CA PRO A 64 -2.23 -31.87 7.32
C PRO A 64 -2.23 -32.57 8.67
N LYS A 65 -1.09 -33.15 9.03
CA LYS A 65 -0.84 -33.83 10.32
C LYS A 65 -1.99 -34.78 10.70
N PRO A 66 -2.32 -35.77 9.85
CA PRO A 66 -3.48 -36.62 10.10
C PRO A 66 -3.20 -37.63 11.22
N ASP A 67 -4.16 -37.78 12.12
CA ASP A 67 -4.27 -38.87 13.09
C ASP A 67 -5.38 -39.82 12.63
N VAL A 68 -4.99 -40.97 12.11
CA VAL A 68 -5.91 -41.94 11.52
C VAL A 68 -6.14 -43.11 12.47
N VAL A 69 -7.34 -43.22 13.01
CA VAL A 69 -7.73 -44.34 13.88
C VAL A 69 -8.44 -45.38 13.04
N LEU A 70 -7.87 -46.58 12.96
CA LEU A 70 -8.53 -47.72 12.35
C LEU A 70 -9.34 -48.45 13.43
N LEU A 71 -10.66 -48.25 13.42
CA LEU A 71 -11.62 -48.87 14.34
C LEU A 71 -12.29 -50.06 13.63
N VAL A 72 -11.83 -51.27 13.96
CA VAL A 72 -12.18 -52.49 13.24
C VAL A 72 -13.16 -53.33 14.04
N ASP A 73 -14.26 -53.67 13.40
CA ASP A 73 -15.14 -54.76 13.82
C ASP A 73 -14.37 -56.08 13.85
N THR A 74 -14.39 -56.73 15.01
CA THR A 74 -13.76 -58.04 15.19
C THR A 74 -14.74 -59.17 15.41
N THR A 75 -16.04 -59.00 15.14
CA THR A 75 -17.02 -60.07 15.27
C THR A 75 -16.77 -61.24 14.32
N GLY A 76 -17.48 -62.35 14.53
CA GLY A 76 -17.26 -63.59 13.79
C GLY A 76 -17.40 -63.48 12.26
N SER A 77 -18.23 -62.55 11.76
CA SER A 77 -18.46 -62.33 10.32
C SER A 77 -17.28 -61.66 9.62
N MET A 78 -16.45 -60.92 10.36
CA MET A 78 -15.36 -60.11 9.82
C MET A 78 -14.07 -60.87 9.47
N GLY A 79 -14.02 -62.19 9.65
CA GLY A 79 -12.79 -62.97 9.50
C GLY A 79 -12.04 -62.79 8.17
N THR A 80 -12.75 -62.70 7.04
CA THR A 80 -12.14 -62.44 5.74
C THR A 80 -11.62 -61.01 5.62
N VAL A 81 -12.42 -60.04 6.08
CA VAL A 81 -12.07 -58.62 6.05
C VAL A 81 -10.86 -58.32 6.94
N ILE A 82 -10.77 -58.94 8.13
CA ILE A 82 -9.61 -58.83 9.01
C ILE A 82 -8.36 -59.36 8.32
N GLY A 83 -8.46 -60.48 7.60
CA GLY A 83 -7.36 -61.01 6.79
C GLY A 83 -6.89 -60.02 5.70
N ASP A 84 -7.82 -59.35 5.02
CA ASP A 84 -7.51 -58.33 4.02
C ASP A 84 -6.84 -57.10 4.63
N VAL A 85 -7.33 -56.62 5.78
CA VAL A 85 -6.72 -55.52 6.54
C VAL A 85 -5.30 -55.90 7.00
N GLN A 86 -5.10 -57.12 7.51
CA GLN A 86 -3.79 -57.65 7.90
C GLN A 86 -2.80 -57.69 6.74
N ALA A 87 -3.24 -58.08 5.54
CA ALA A 87 -2.38 -58.18 4.38
C ALA A 87 -2.00 -56.80 3.78
N ASN A 88 -2.89 -55.82 3.83
CA ASN A 88 -2.79 -54.60 3.01
C ASN A 88 -2.57 -53.30 3.80
N LEU A 89 -2.66 -53.31 5.14
CA LEU A 89 -2.52 -52.08 5.94
C LEU A 89 -1.18 -51.36 5.74
N GLN A 90 -0.08 -52.10 5.60
CA GLN A 90 1.24 -51.52 5.35
C GLN A 90 1.25 -50.64 4.09
N GLN A 91 0.49 -51.02 3.06
CA GLN A 91 0.33 -50.23 1.83
C GLN A 91 -0.48 -48.95 2.08
N VAL A 92 -1.56 -49.01 2.87
CA VAL A 92 -2.32 -47.80 3.28
C VAL A 92 -1.40 -46.81 3.98
N ILE A 93 -0.67 -47.28 5.00
CA ILE A 93 0.24 -46.45 5.80
C ILE A 93 1.27 -45.79 4.88
N ASN A 94 1.89 -46.56 3.99
CA ASN A 94 2.89 -46.03 3.05
C ASN A 94 2.27 -45.00 2.08
N ASN A 95 1.08 -45.27 1.54
CA ASN A 95 0.41 -44.38 0.60
C ASN A 95 0.03 -43.04 1.25
N VAL A 96 -0.54 -43.09 2.46
CA VAL A 96 -0.88 -41.88 3.22
C VAL A 96 0.39 -41.11 3.59
N ARG A 97 1.43 -41.78 4.09
CA ARG A 97 2.70 -41.13 4.47
C ARG A 97 3.48 -40.57 3.29
N SER A 98 3.27 -41.10 2.08
CA SER A 98 3.88 -40.53 0.86
C SER A 98 3.33 -39.14 0.53
N VAL A 99 2.08 -38.86 0.91
CA VAL A 99 1.42 -37.56 0.72
C VAL A 99 1.52 -36.68 1.96
N GLN A 100 1.40 -37.28 3.16
CA GLN A 100 1.45 -36.62 4.47
C GLN A 100 2.46 -37.33 5.39
N PRO A 101 3.75 -36.98 5.33
CA PRO A 101 4.80 -37.68 6.09
C PRO A 101 4.61 -37.65 7.62
N SER A 102 3.88 -36.66 8.13
CA SER A 102 3.56 -36.49 9.54
C SER A 102 2.37 -37.32 10.03
N ALA A 103 1.76 -38.14 9.17
CA ALA A 103 0.65 -39.02 9.53
C ALA A 103 1.03 -40.00 10.65
N GLN A 104 0.13 -40.17 11.62
CA GLN A 104 0.20 -41.24 12.63
C GLN A 104 -1.08 -42.06 12.61
N PHE A 105 -0.96 -43.32 13.02
CA PHE A 105 -2.07 -44.27 12.99
C PHE A 105 -2.28 -44.89 14.36
N ALA A 106 -3.52 -45.24 14.67
CA ALA A 106 -3.91 -46.04 15.82
C ALA A 106 -4.77 -47.21 15.35
N VAL A 107 -4.79 -48.30 16.11
CA VAL A 107 -5.61 -49.48 15.85
C VAL A 107 -6.47 -49.71 17.09
N ALA A 108 -7.77 -49.68 16.91
CA ALA A 108 -8.75 -50.05 17.90
C ALA A 108 -9.69 -51.11 17.32
N SER A 109 -10.30 -51.90 18.19
CA SER A 109 -11.31 -52.88 17.80
C SER A 109 -12.53 -52.78 18.69
N TYR A 110 -13.68 -53.15 18.13
CA TYR A 110 -14.90 -53.32 18.89
C TYR A 110 -15.54 -54.68 18.54
N ARG A 111 -16.48 -55.10 19.38
CA ARG A 111 -17.37 -56.25 19.14
C ARG A 111 -18.78 -55.91 19.61
N ASP A 112 -19.51 -56.87 20.17
CA ASP A 112 -20.86 -56.73 20.67
C ASP A 112 -20.87 -56.43 22.19
N GLU A 113 -22.00 -55.95 22.72
CA GLU A 113 -22.18 -55.53 24.11
C GLU A 113 -21.92 -56.66 25.12
N SER A 114 -22.10 -57.91 24.69
CA SER A 114 -21.92 -59.09 25.52
C SER A 114 -20.48 -59.62 25.59
N ASP A 115 -19.55 -59.05 24.80
CA ASP A 115 -18.17 -59.53 24.66
C ASP A 115 -17.21 -59.02 25.76
N GLY A 116 -17.73 -58.37 26.80
CA GLY A 116 -16.99 -58.01 28.00
C GLY A 116 -15.77 -57.14 27.71
N ALA A 117 -14.56 -57.66 27.98
CA ALA A 117 -13.31 -56.91 27.77
C ALA A 117 -13.00 -56.64 26.29
N GLU A 118 -13.65 -57.34 25.36
CA GLU A 118 -13.48 -57.14 23.91
C GLU A 118 -14.51 -56.17 23.31
N LEU A 119 -15.43 -55.63 24.12
CA LEU A 119 -16.41 -54.61 23.71
C LEU A 119 -15.72 -53.42 22.99
N PHE A 120 -14.63 -52.93 23.56
CA PHE A 120 -13.75 -51.95 22.94
C PHE A 120 -12.32 -52.13 23.45
N GLN A 121 -11.35 -52.18 22.54
CA GLN A 121 -9.93 -52.20 22.89
C GLN A 121 -9.10 -51.32 21.98
N VAL A 122 -8.20 -50.55 22.58
CA VAL A 122 -7.10 -49.89 21.88
C VAL A 122 -5.96 -50.90 21.78
N ARG A 123 -5.75 -51.45 20.59
CA ARG A 123 -4.67 -52.42 20.32
C ARG A 123 -3.32 -51.72 20.19
N GLN A 124 -3.32 -50.53 19.62
CA GLN A 124 -2.15 -49.66 19.49
C GLN A 124 -2.61 -48.21 19.44
N ASN A 125 -2.07 -47.38 20.34
CA ASN A 125 -2.32 -45.93 20.29
C ASN A 125 -1.48 -45.28 19.18
N LEU A 126 -1.70 -43.98 18.93
CA LEU A 126 -1.07 -43.25 17.83
C LEU A 126 0.46 -43.43 17.80
N THR A 127 0.96 -43.89 16.66
CA THR A 127 2.39 -44.05 16.41
C THR A 127 2.70 -43.91 14.92
N ASP A 128 3.95 -43.59 14.61
CA ASP A 128 4.51 -43.64 13.26
C ASP A 128 5.36 -44.91 13.02
N ASP A 129 5.44 -45.80 14.01
CA ASP A 129 6.10 -47.11 13.89
C ASP A 129 5.19 -48.09 13.13
N ALA A 130 5.50 -48.27 11.85
CA ALA A 130 4.79 -49.20 10.98
C ALA A 130 4.84 -50.66 11.48
N THR A 131 5.91 -51.06 12.17
CA THR A 131 6.04 -52.42 12.70
C THR A 131 5.08 -52.62 13.87
N ALA A 132 4.99 -51.64 14.78
CA ALA A 132 4.04 -51.67 15.88
C ALA A 132 2.59 -51.73 15.38
N LEU A 133 2.26 -50.95 14.34
CA LEU A 133 0.94 -50.95 13.70
C LEU A 133 0.61 -52.28 13.03
N GLN A 134 1.56 -52.85 12.28
CA GLN A 134 1.37 -54.15 11.66
C GLN A 134 1.20 -55.27 12.70
N ASN A 135 1.96 -55.23 13.81
CA ASN A 135 1.80 -56.17 14.90
C ASN A 135 0.43 -56.07 15.56
N ALA A 136 -0.08 -54.85 15.77
CA ALA A 136 -1.39 -54.62 16.35
C ALA A 136 -2.51 -55.19 15.48
N VAL A 137 -2.43 -55.00 14.16
CA VAL A 137 -3.40 -55.54 13.21
C VAL A 137 -3.28 -57.06 13.04
N ASN A 138 -2.08 -57.61 13.03
CA ASN A 138 -1.87 -59.06 13.04
C ASN A 138 -2.42 -59.73 14.31
N GLY A 139 -2.59 -58.97 15.40
CA GLY A 139 -3.22 -59.42 16.63
C GLY A 139 -4.75 -59.42 16.60
N LEU A 140 -5.39 -58.79 15.61
CA LEU A 140 -6.85 -58.81 15.45
C LEU A 140 -7.31 -60.24 15.09
N SER A 141 -8.40 -60.68 15.72
CA SER A 141 -8.98 -62.00 15.47
C SER A 141 -10.50 -61.95 15.52
N ALA A 142 -11.16 -62.57 14.54
CA ALA A 142 -12.62 -62.70 14.50
C ALA A 142 -13.13 -63.61 15.63
N GLY A 143 -14.27 -63.26 16.22
CA GLY A 143 -14.86 -64.01 17.33
C GLY A 143 -15.96 -63.23 18.04
N GLY A 144 -16.53 -63.78 19.11
CA GLY A 144 -17.59 -63.08 19.84
C GLY A 144 -18.83 -62.79 18.99
N GLY A 145 -19.57 -61.77 19.37
CA GLY A 145 -20.89 -61.45 18.84
C GLY A 145 -22.02 -62.13 19.62
N GLY A 146 -23.26 -61.77 19.31
CA GLY A 146 -24.43 -62.36 19.95
C GLY A 146 -25.69 -62.17 19.12
N ASP A 147 -25.96 -60.93 18.71
CA ASP A 147 -27.00 -60.60 17.76
C ASP A 147 -26.45 -59.84 16.54
N THR A 148 -27.35 -59.35 15.67
CA THR A 148 -26.92 -58.73 14.41
C THR A 148 -26.35 -57.33 14.60
N PRO A 149 -26.92 -56.43 15.40
CA PRO A 149 -26.27 -55.16 15.69
C PRO A 149 -25.04 -55.35 16.56
N GLU A 150 -24.03 -54.50 16.36
CA GLU A 150 -22.79 -54.53 17.12
C GLU A 150 -22.61 -53.25 17.96
N ALA A 151 -21.46 -53.06 18.60
CA ALA A 151 -21.24 -51.93 19.50
C ALA A 151 -20.35 -50.81 18.92
N TRP A 152 -20.41 -50.54 17.62
CA TRP A 152 -19.55 -49.49 17.04
C TRP A 152 -19.91 -48.08 17.47
N VAL A 153 -21.15 -47.79 17.87
CA VAL A 153 -21.49 -46.48 18.48
C VAL A 153 -20.73 -46.26 19.78
N ASN A 154 -20.61 -47.29 20.62
CA ASN A 154 -19.72 -47.23 21.79
C ASN A 154 -18.26 -47.08 21.36
N GLY A 155 -17.80 -47.82 20.36
CA GLY A 155 -16.44 -47.68 19.83
C GLY A 155 -16.12 -46.25 19.39
N LEU A 156 -17.02 -45.60 18.65
CA LEU A 156 -16.91 -44.20 18.22
C LEU A 156 -16.91 -43.22 19.40
N PHE A 157 -17.72 -43.46 20.43
CA PHE A 157 -17.68 -42.65 21.65
C PHE A 157 -16.34 -42.79 22.36
N GLN A 158 -15.84 -44.02 22.55
CA GLN A 158 -14.61 -44.32 23.28
C GLN A 158 -13.34 -43.78 22.60
N VAL A 159 -13.27 -43.80 21.26
CA VAL A 159 -12.13 -43.18 20.55
C VAL A 159 -12.05 -41.68 20.78
N SER A 160 -13.17 -41.02 21.06
CA SER A 160 -13.24 -39.59 21.37
C SER A 160 -13.25 -39.25 22.87
N ASP A 161 -13.69 -40.16 23.74
CA ASP A 161 -13.69 -40.00 25.20
C ASP A 161 -12.33 -40.35 25.84
N GLY A 162 -11.23 -40.12 25.12
CA GLY A 162 -9.86 -40.31 25.62
C GLY A 162 -9.27 -41.71 25.44
N GLY A 163 -9.93 -42.63 24.72
CA GLY A 163 -9.34 -43.91 24.35
C GLY A 163 -8.11 -43.75 23.45
N ILE A 164 -8.14 -42.78 22.52
CA ILE A 164 -7.01 -42.44 21.65
C ILE A 164 -6.34 -41.16 22.13
N ALA A 165 -5.00 -41.17 22.20
CA ALA A 165 -4.21 -40.03 22.64
C ALA A 165 -3.88 -39.11 21.46
N TYR A 166 -4.91 -38.42 20.92
CA TYR A 166 -4.74 -37.53 19.77
C TYR A 166 -3.67 -36.47 19.97
N ARG A 167 -2.89 -36.22 18.91
CA ARG A 167 -1.89 -35.15 18.94
C ARG A 167 -2.59 -33.80 18.94
N SER A 168 -2.01 -32.83 19.66
CA SER A 168 -2.53 -31.47 19.63
C SER A 168 -2.47 -30.89 18.22
N GLY A 169 -3.58 -30.32 17.75
CA GLY A 169 -3.71 -29.76 16.41
C GLY A 169 -3.39 -30.78 15.31
N SER A 170 -4.02 -31.95 15.35
CA SER A 170 -4.00 -32.95 14.27
C SER A 170 -5.35 -32.99 13.56
N SER A 171 -5.35 -33.35 12.28
CA SER A 171 -6.59 -33.67 11.58
C SER A 171 -7.01 -35.09 11.97
N ARG A 172 -8.11 -35.25 12.69
CA ARG A 172 -8.51 -36.55 13.26
C ARG A 172 -9.47 -37.27 12.34
N ILE A 173 -9.16 -38.51 12.01
CA ILE A 173 -9.96 -39.33 11.09
C ILE A 173 -10.16 -40.69 11.72
N VAL A 174 -11.42 -41.08 11.93
CA VAL A 174 -11.80 -42.40 12.44
C VAL A 174 -12.31 -43.23 11.27
N VAL A 175 -11.54 -44.23 10.87
CA VAL A 175 -11.92 -45.22 9.88
C VAL A 175 -12.69 -46.33 10.58
N LEU A 176 -14.02 -46.29 10.48
CA LEU A 176 -14.91 -47.30 11.02
C LEU A 176 -15.09 -48.42 9.99
N VAL A 177 -14.69 -49.64 10.30
CA VAL A 177 -14.83 -50.80 9.41
C VAL A 177 -15.73 -51.84 10.06
N GLY A 178 -16.81 -52.25 9.39
CA GLY A 178 -17.71 -53.29 9.89
C GLY A 178 -18.76 -53.73 8.88
N ASP A 179 -19.50 -54.80 9.19
CA ASP A 179 -20.50 -55.40 8.30
C ASP A 179 -21.95 -55.37 8.83
N ALA A 180 -22.17 -54.66 9.94
CA ALA A 180 -23.43 -54.64 10.68
C ALA A 180 -23.81 -53.24 11.23
N PRO A 181 -25.11 -52.96 11.45
CA PRO A 181 -25.54 -51.75 12.15
C PRO A 181 -25.12 -51.79 13.62
N SER A 182 -25.23 -50.66 14.34
CA SER A 182 -24.93 -50.64 15.79
C SER A 182 -26.19 -50.65 16.61
N HIS A 183 -26.10 -51.21 17.81
CA HIS A 183 -27.01 -50.90 18.91
C HIS A 183 -27.13 -49.38 19.11
N ASP A 184 -28.32 -48.90 19.48
CA ASP A 184 -28.55 -47.51 19.89
C ASP A 184 -29.65 -47.46 20.98
N PRO A 185 -29.29 -47.21 22.25
CA PRO A 185 -27.93 -46.96 22.74
C PRO A 185 -27.03 -48.20 22.63
N SER A 186 -25.74 -47.98 22.37
CA SER A 186 -24.67 -48.98 22.37
C SER A 186 -23.85 -48.88 23.65
N ALA A 187 -23.86 -49.95 24.46
CA ALA A 187 -23.23 -50.04 25.78
C ALA A 187 -23.54 -48.84 26.69
N GLY A 188 -24.75 -48.28 26.57
CA GLY A 188 -25.22 -47.10 27.31
C GLY A 188 -24.94 -45.74 26.64
N HIS A 189 -24.27 -45.71 25.48
CA HIS A 189 -24.00 -44.52 24.69
C HIS A 189 -24.92 -44.43 23.47
N THR A 190 -25.65 -43.33 23.33
CA THR A 190 -26.49 -43.09 22.15
C THR A 190 -25.67 -42.66 20.94
N LEU A 191 -26.21 -42.88 19.74
CA LEU A 191 -25.63 -42.37 18.49
C LEU A 191 -25.38 -40.85 18.57
N ALA A 192 -26.30 -40.11 19.19
CA ALA A 192 -26.19 -38.67 19.38
C ALA A 192 -25.01 -38.28 20.28
N GLN A 193 -24.76 -39.03 21.36
CA GLN A 193 -23.62 -38.80 22.25
C GLN A 193 -22.28 -39.10 21.56
N ALA A 194 -22.19 -40.21 20.83
CA ALA A 194 -21.00 -40.55 20.05
C ALA A 194 -20.71 -39.48 18.98
N THR A 195 -21.75 -39.05 18.25
CA THR A 195 -21.63 -37.99 17.23
C THR A 195 -21.18 -36.67 17.85
N ALA A 196 -21.75 -36.28 19.00
CA ALA A 196 -21.35 -35.05 19.69
C ALA A 196 -19.90 -35.10 20.20
N ALA A 197 -19.43 -36.27 20.66
CA ALA A 197 -18.04 -36.47 21.08
C ALA A 197 -17.08 -36.33 19.89
N LEU A 198 -17.40 -36.97 18.75
CA LEU A 198 -16.61 -36.84 17.51
C LEU A 198 -16.57 -35.39 17.01
N GLN A 199 -17.69 -34.67 17.04
CA GLN A 199 -17.75 -33.26 16.65
C GLN A 199 -16.93 -32.36 17.60
N ALA A 200 -16.99 -32.61 18.91
CA ALA A 200 -16.19 -31.88 19.90
C ALA A 200 -14.68 -32.11 19.69
N ASP A 201 -14.32 -33.28 19.17
CA ASP A 201 -12.96 -33.61 18.77
C ASP A 201 -12.59 -33.16 17.36
N GLU A 202 -13.52 -32.58 16.59
CA GLU A 202 -13.36 -32.28 15.16
C GLU A 202 -12.92 -33.52 14.33
N ALA A 203 -13.31 -34.71 14.78
CA ALA A 203 -12.98 -35.97 14.14
C ALA A 203 -13.94 -36.31 13.01
N LYS A 204 -13.39 -36.62 11.84
CA LYS A 204 -14.14 -37.05 10.65
C LYS A 204 -14.28 -38.56 10.63
N VAL A 205 -15.48 -39.08 10.37
CA VAL A 205 -15.68 -40.54 10.26
C VAL A 205 -15.64 -40.98 8.80
N LEU A 206 -14.73 -41.90 8.50
CA LEU A 206 -14.73 -42.65 7.25
C LEU A 206 -15.33 -44.03 7.53
N ALA A 207 -16.62 -44.21 7.22
CA ALA A 207 -17.30 -45.48 7.40
C ALA A 207 -17.06 -46.37 6.18
N VAL A 208 -16.36 -47.48 6.36
CA VAL A 208 -16.13 -48.51 5.36
C VAL A 208 -17.11 -49.65 5.59
N SER A 209 -18.21 -49.61 4.85
CA SER A 209 -19.26 -50.62 4.92
C SER A 209 -18.87 -51.83 4.07
N VAL A 210 -18.58 -52.94 4.73
CA VAL A 210 -18.33 -54.23 4.06
C VAL A 210 -19.62 -55.01 3.89
N SER A 211 -19.79 -55.65 2.74
CA SER A 211 -20.94 -56.52 2.50
C SER A 211 -20.72 -57.84 3.24
N GLY A 212 -21.49 -58.09 4.30
CA GLY A 212 -21.37 -59.28 5.14
C GLY A 212 -22.66 -59.67 5.87
N GLY A 213 -22.52 -60.42 6.96
CA GLY A 213 -23.62 -61.11 7.67
C GLY A 213 -24.70 -60.19 8.24
N GLY A 214 -24.36 -58.93 8.54
CA GLY A 214 -25.28 -57.91 9.08
C GLY A 214 -25.92 -56.99 8.04
N GLY A 215 -25.63 -57.15 6.75
CA GLY A 215 -26.19 -56.32 5.68
C GLY A 215 -25.47 -54.98 5.44
N GLY A 216 -24.45 -54.65 6.23
CA GLY A 216 -23.59 -53.47 6.13
C GLY A 216 -23.81 -52.46 7.27
N LEU A 217 -22.84 -51.57 7.47
CA LEU A 217 -22.85 -50.55 8.56
C LEU A 217 -24.08 -49.65 8.54
N ASP A 218 -24.66 -49.42 7.35
CA ASP A 218 -25.63 -48.36 7.12
C ASP A 218 -27.06 -48.84 6.82
N VAL A 219 -27.37 -50.11 7.08
CA VAL A 219 -28.74 -50.65 6.85
C VAL A 219 -29.83 -49.89 7.63
N THR A 220 -29.47 -49.27 8.74
CA THR A 220 -30.33 -48.44 9.60
C THR A 220 -30.17 -46.94 9.34
N GLY A 221 -29.27 -46.52 8.44
CA GLY A 221 -28.93 -45.12 8.20
C GLY A 221 -28.03 -44.47 9.27
N GLN A 222 -27.59 -45.23 10.28
CA GLN A 222 -26.80 -44.69 11.39
C GLN A 222 -25.41 -44.22 10.93
N ALA A 223 -24.73 -44.97 10.07
CA ALA A 223 -23.41 -44.61 9.57
C ALA A 223 -23.50 -43.35 8.69
N SER A 224 -24.49 -43.27 7.80
CA SER A 224 -24.81 -42.08 7.00
C SER A 224 -25.05 -40.85 7.87
N ALA A 225 -25.77 -40.99 8.99
CA ALA A 225 -26.02 -39.89 9.91
C ALA A 225 -24.72 -39.38 10.57
N VAL A 226 -23.84 -40.27 11.01
CA VAL A 226 -22.56 -39.90 11.65
C VAL A 226 -21.60 -39.27 10.66
N VAL A 227 -21.44 -39.84 9.47
CA VAL A 227 -20.51 -39.28 8.46
C VAL A 227 -20.99 -37.92 7.99
N ALA A 228 -22.31 -37.71 7.81
CA ALA A 228 -22.86 -36.41 7.46
C ALA A 228 -22.64 -35.36 8.58
N ALA A 229 -22.80 -35.76 9.84
CA ALA A 229 -22.60 -34.86 10.98
C ALA A 229 -21.13 -34.50 11.23
N THR A 230 -20.20 -35.36 10.84
CA THR A 230 -18.75 -35.18 11.05
C THR A 230 -18.01 -34.66 9.80
N GLY A 231 -18.71 -34.43 8.68
CA GLY A 231 -18.08 -34.08 7.41
C GLY A 231 -17.12 -35.17 6.90
N GLY A 232 -17.49 -36.41 7.19
CA GLY A 232 -16.81 -37.64 6.78
C GLY A 232 -17.47 -38.27 5.55
N GLN A 233 -17.24 -39.56 5.32
CA GLN A 233 -17.76 -40.24 4.15
C GLN A 233 -18.13 -41.70 4.45
N LEU A 234 -19.21 -42.16 3.84
CA LEU A 234 -19.54 -43.58 3.75
C LEU A 234 -19.00 -44.13 2.42
N VAL A 235 -18.11 -45.10 2.51
CA VAL A 235 -17.57 -45.81 1.35
C VAL A 235 -18.03 -47.27 1.40
N GLY A 236 -18.55 -47.76 0.28
CA GLY A 236 -18.82 -49.18 0.12
C GLY A 236 -17.52 -49.94 -0.17
N SER A 237 -17.49 -51.22 0.16
CA SER A 237 -16.40 -52.17 -0.15
C SER A 237 -16.21 -52.50 -1.64
N ALA A 238 -16.69 -51.66 -2.56
CA ALA A 238 -16.43 -51.76 -4.00
C ALA A 238 -15.41 -50.68 -4.40
N PRO A 239 -14.14 -50.89 -4.00
CA PRO A 239 -13.11 -51.38 -4.92
C PRO A 239 -12.43 -52.64 -4.36
N GLU A 240 -11.50 -53.22 -5.10
CA GLU A 240 -10.95 -54.58 -4.92
C GLU A 240 -10.35 -54.90 -3.52
N THR A 241 -10.25 -53.94 -2.57
CA THR A 241 -9.97 -54.14 -1.13
C THR A 241 -10.52 -53.01 -0.23
N VAL A 242 -10.73 -53.28 1.07
CA VAL A 242 -11.03 -52.27 2.12
C VAL A 242 -9.98 -51.15 2.19
N THR A 243 -8.72 -51.47 1.86
CA THR A 243 -7.59 -50.55 1.82
C THR A 243 -7.76 -49.42 0.79
N ASP A 244 -8.28 -49.72 -0.40
CA ASP A 244 -8.52 -48.71 -1.43
C ASP A 244 -9.69 -47.79 -1.06
N ALA A 245 -10.71 -48.34 -0.41
CA ALA A 245 -11.82 -47.55 0.15
C ALA A 245 -11.32 -46.58 1.22
N ILE A 246 -10.37 -46.99 2.06
CA ILE A 246 -9.71 -46.10 3.04
C ILE A 246 -8.95 -44.98 2.34
N LEU A 247 -8.11 -45.30 1.34
CA LEU A 247 -7.32 -44.29 0.65
C LEU A 247 -8.18 -43.31 -0.16
N SER A 248 -9.23 -43.78 -0.83
CA SER A 248 -10.19 -42.92 -1.53
C SER A 248 -10.93 -42.03 -0.54
N GLY A 249 -11.43 -42.61 0.55
CA GLY A 249 -12.14 -41.86 1.58
C GLY A 249 -11.29 -40.76 2.19
N LEU A 250 -10.01 -41.02 2.48
CA LEU A 250 -9.09 -40.00 2.99
C LEU A 250 -8.84 -38.83 2.01
N ARG A 251 -9.01 -39.06 0.70
CA ARG A 251 -8.87 -38.04 -0.35
C ARG A 251 -10.14 -37.26 -0.62
N ASP A 252 -11.27 -37.85 -0.32
CA ASP A 252 -12.58 -37.27 -0.58
C ASP A 252 -13.19 -36.61 0.66
N LEU A 253 -12.44 -36.53 1.76
CA LEU A 253 -12.82 -35.76 2.94
C LEU A 253 -12.86 -34.26 2.65
N ASP A 254 -13.84 -33.58 3.23
CA ASP A 254 -13.87 -32.12 3.19
C ASP A 254 -12.69 -31.49 3.96
N VAL A 255 -12.28 -30.30 3.56
CA VAL A 255 -11.30 -29.45 4.24
C VAL A 255 -11.87 -28.04 4.32
N THR A 256 -11.86 -27.49 5.53
CA THR A 256 -12.22 -26.10 5.80
C THR A 256 -10.97 -25.23 5.74
N VAL A 257 -10.93 -24.28 4.82
CA VAL A 257 -9.87 -23.28 4.70
C VAL A 257 -10.30 -22.00 5.41
N THR A 258 -9.45 -21.48 6.29
CA THR A 258 -9.69 -20.25 7.05
C THR A 258 -8.50 -19.30 6.89
N PRO A 259 -8.61 -18.23 6.09
CA PRO A 259 -7.60 -17.19 6.07
C PRO A 259 -7.50 -16.49 7.42
N THR A 260 -6.29 -16.44 7.98
CA THR A 260 -6.01 -15.81 9.27
C THR A 260 -4.89 -14.80 9.11
N VAL A 261 -5.22 -13.52 9.27
CA VAL A 261 -4.22 -12.45 9.27
C VAL A 261 -3.40 -12.58 10.55
N THR A 262 -2.13 -12.97 10.44
CA THR A 262 -1.26 -13.21 11.60
C THR A 262 -0.53 -11.95 12.04
N SER A 263 -0.23 -11.06 11.10
CA SER A 263 0.44 -9.78 11.36
C SER A 263 0.16 -8.80 10.23
N CYS A 264 0.00 -7.53 10.58
CA CYS A 264 -0.10 -6.42 9.63
C CYS A 264 0.52 -5.17 10.25
N ASP A 265 1.27 -4.42 9.44
CA ASP A 265 1.77 -3.10 9.83
C ASP A 265 0.60 -2.10 9.99
N PRO A 266 0.72 -1.12 10.91
CA PRO A 266 -0.26 -0.04 11.01
C PRO A 266 -0.47 0.67 9.68
N GLY A 267 -1.73 0.89 9.30
CA GLY A 267 -2.10 1.51 8.03
C GLY A 267 -2.43 0.52 6.91
N LEU A 268 -2.28 -0.79 7.14
CA LEU A 268 -2.71 -1.83 6.22
C LEU A 268 -3.77 -2.73 6.87
N THR A 269 -4.79 -3.12 6.12
CA THR A 269 -5.81 -4.08 6.58
C THR A 269 -6.14 -5.05 5.47
N VAL A 270 -6.29 -6.34 5.80
CA VAL A 270 -6.64 -7.39 4.84
C VAL A 270 -7.96 -8.01 5.25
N THR A 271 -8.88 -8.14 4.30
CA THR A 271 -10.18 -8.78 4.51
C THR A 271 -10.49 -9.77 3.39
N PHE A 272 -11.37 -10.73 3.68
CA PHE A 272 -11.78 -11.77 2.75
C PHE A 272 -13.31 -11.79 2.64
N ASP A 273 -13.82 -12.16 1.47
CA ASP A 273 -15.25 -12.26 1.19
C ASP A 273 -15.98 -13.34 2.01
N ALA A 274 -15.24 -14.29 2.58
CA ALA A 274 -15.74 -15.27 3.53
C ALA A 274 -14.70 -15.54 4.62
N ALA A 275 -15.16 -15.72 5.86
CA ALA A 275 -14.28 -16.07 6.99
C ALA A 275 -13.67 -17.48 6.85
N SER A 276 -14.38 -18.40 6.21
CA SER A 276 -13.88 -19.73 5.86
C SER A 276 -14.70 -20.34 4.74
N ARG A 277 -14.16 -21.37 4.09
CA ARG A 277 -14.84 -22.16 3.05
C ARG A 277 -14.48 -23.64 3.20
N THR A 278 -15.47 -24.51 3.01
CA THR A 278 -15.29 -25.96 3.05
C THR A 278 -15.47 -26.53 1.65
N GLN A 279 -14.51 -27.35 1.22
CA GLN A 279 -14.50 -28.06 -0.06
C GLN A 279 -13.84 -29.43 0.10
N GLN A 280 -14.07 -30.34 -0.83
CA GLN A 280 -13.37 -31.62 -0.88
C GLN A 280 -11.84 -31.44 -0.94
N SER A 281 -11.09 -32.27 -0.21
CA SER A 281 -9.62 -32.20 -0.21
C SER A 281 -9.04 -32.46 -1.61
N GLY A 282 -7.88 -31.89 -1.90
CA GLY A 282 -7.27 -31.94 -3.23
C GLY A 282 -7.93 -31.01 -4.26
N THR A 283 -8.86 -30.15 -3.85
CA THR A 283 -9.51 -29.16 -4.72
C THR A 283 -9.05 -27.73 -4.41
N ASN A 284 -9.42 -26.81 -5.29
CA ASN A 284 -9.13 -25.39 -5.19
C ASN A 284 -10.24 -24.64 -4.46
N VAL A 285 -9.86 -23.86 -3.45
CA VAL A 285 -10.77 -23.03 -2.66
C VAL A 285 -10.52 -21.56 -3.01
N PRO A 286 -11.39 -20.92 -3.82
CA PRO A 286 -11.21 -19.51 -4.15
C PRO A 286 -11.57 -18.62 -2.95
N PHE A 287 -10.97 -17.44 -2.87
CA PHE A 287 -11.37 -16.32 -2.02
C PHE A 287 -11.21 -15.01 -2.79
N ALA A 288 -12.02 -14.01 -2.47
CA ALA A 288 -11.75 -12.63 -2.87
C ALA A 288 -11.15 -11.91 -1.67
N GLU A 289 -9.91 -11.44 -1.83
CA GLU A 289 -9.16 -10.67 -0.85
C GLU A 289 -9.24 -9.19 -1.20
N THR A 290 -9.42 -8.35 -0.18
CA THR A 290 -9.32 -6.90 -0.28
C THR A 290 -8.27 -6.40 0.71
N ILE A 291 -7.23 -5.75 0.18
CA ILE A 291 -6.18 -5.08 0.92
C ILE A 291 -6.51 -3.58 0.94
N ALA A 292 -6.69 -2.99 2.11
CA ALA A 292 -7.01 -1.58 2.28
C ALA A 292 -5.82 -0.82 2.89
N VAL A 293 -5.45 0.30 2.25
CA VAL A 293 -4.43 1.24 2.74
C VAL A 293 -5.13 2.39 3.44
N ALA A 294 -4.78 2.66 4.68
CA ALA A 294 -5.36 3.77 5.45
C ALA A 294 -5.05 5.12 4.81
N GLY A 295 -5.94 6.11 4.98
CA GLY A 295 -5.72 7.47 4.44
C GLY A 295 -4.56 8.22 5.08
N ASP A 296 -4.20 7.84 6.31
CA ASP A 296 -3.05 8.35 7.07
C ASP A 296 -1.85 7.40 7.05
N ALA A 297 -1.86 6.40 6.15
CA ALA A 297 -0.72 5.53 5.96
C ALA A 297 0.54 6.35 5.59
N PRO A 298 1.71 6.01 6.14
CA PRO A 298 2.93 6.76 5.91
C PRO A 298 3.36 6.66 4.44
N GLN A 299 3.22 7.77 3.72
CA GLN A 299 3.61 7.89 2.31
C GLN A 299 5.12 7.66 2.14
N GLY A 300 5.50 6.98 1.05
CA GLY A 300 6.88 6.56 0.77
C GLY A 300 7.35 5.33 1.55
N ALA A 301 6.56 4.83 2.53
CA ALA A 301 6.88 3.61 3.26
C ALA A 301 6.37 2.35 2.53
N THR A 302 6.97 1.22 2.86
CA THR A 302 6.44 -0.10 2.47
C THR A 302 5.85 -0.79 3.70
N LEU A 303 4.59 -1.19 3.60
CA LEU A 303 3.82 -1.85 4.65
C LEU A 303 3.68 -3.33 4.34
N HIS A 304 3.70 -4.16 5.39
CA HIS A 304 3.67 -5.61 5.27
C HIS A 304 2.46 -6.22 5.99
N CYS A 305 1.94 -7.31 5.42
CA CYS A 305 1.00 -8.21 6.08
C CYS A 305 1.39 -9.67 5.82
N THR A 306 1.04 -10.55 6.76
CA THR A 306 1.14 -12.01 6.59
C THR A 306 -0.21 -12.64 6.89
N VAL A 307 -0.64 -13.53 6.00
CA VAL A 307 -1.87 -14.30 6.15
C VAL A 307 -1.52 -15.79 6.11
N ASP A 308 -1.96 -16.55 7.11
CA ASP A 308 -1.88 -18.01 7.12
C ASP A 308 -3.24 -18.59 6.74
N PHE A 309 -3.28 -19.44 5.71
CA PHE A 309 -4.48 -20.15 5.28
C PHE A 309 -4.56 -21.49 6.02
N LEU A 310 -5.26 -21.49 7.14
CA LEU A 310 -5.40 -22.66 7.99
C LEU A 310 -6.29 -23.71 7.33
N LEU A 311 -5.87 -24.97 7.40
CA LEU A 311 -6.60 -26.14 6.92
C LEU A 311 -7.15 -26.89 8.14
N ASN A 312 -8.48 -26.90 8.30
CA ASN A 312 -9.16 -27.41 9.49
C ASN A 312 -8.59 -26.81 10.80
N GLY A 313 -8.33 -25.50 10.79
CA GLY A 313 -7.75 -24.80 11.95
C GLY A 313 -6.25 -25.00 12.17
N LEU A 314 -5.57 -25.75 11.29
CA LEU A 314 -4.14 -26.05 11.39
C LEU A 314 -3.34 -25.37 10.29
N SER A 315 -2.11 -24.93 10.60
CA SER A 315 -1.22 -24.40 9.57
C SER A 315 -0.87 -25.49 8.55
N GLY A 316 -1.07 -25.19 7.26
CA GLY A 316 -0.65 -26.05 6.15
C GLY A 316 0.86 -26.01 5.89
N GLY A 317 1.60 -25.17 6.62
CA GLY A 317 3.02 -24.90 6.41
C GLY A 317 3.27 -23.74 5.44
N PRO A 318 4.54 -23.47 5.07
CA PRO A 318 4.93 -22.26 4.34
C PRO A 318 4.24 -22.04 2.98
N ALA A 319 3.80 -23.12 2.32
CA ALA A 319 3.09 -23.04 1.05
C ALA A 319 1.68 -22.42 1.19
N PHE A 320 1.14 -22.38 2.41
CA PHE A 320 -0.18 -21.80 2.74
C PHE A 320 -0.06 -20.44 3.43
N VAL A 321 1.15 -19.88 3.46
CA VAL A 321 1.40 -18.54 4.01
C VAL A 321 1.56 -17.56 2.86
N GLU A 322 0.79 -16.49 2.92
CA GLU A 322 0.90 -15.37 2.03
C GLU A 322 1.73 -14.25 2.65
N GLN A 323 2.55 -13.61 1.82
CA GLN A 323 3.30 -12.40 2.15
C GLN A 323 2.83 -11.23 1.29
N ILE A 324 2.39 -10.16 1.94
CA ILE A 324 1.91 -8.93 1.29
C ILE A 324 2.91 -7.81 1.57
N SER A 325 3.26 -7.08 0.52
CA SER A 325 4.07 -5.87 0.54
C SER A 325 3.32 -4.80 -0.25
N VAL A 326 3.06 -3.65 0.38
CA VAL A 326 2.43 -2.50 -0.27
C VAL A 326 3.30 -1.27 -0.08
N THR A 327 3.82 -0.72 -1.18
CA THR A 327 4.49 0.58 -1.16
C THR A 327 3.44 1.68 -1.27
N VAL A 328 3.39 2.55 -0.26
CA VAL A 328 2.44 3.66 -0.19
C VAL A 328 2.97 4.81 -1.04
N ASN A 329 2.23 5.18 -2.08
CA ASN A 329 2.62 6.26 -2.97
C ASN A 329 2.67 7.60 -2.23
N ASP A 330 3.66 8.42 -2.58
CA ASP A 330 3.67 9.81 -2.20
C ASP A 330 2.85 10.64 -3.18
N VAL A 331 1.76 11.20 -2.67
CA VAL A 331 0.77 11.96 -3.44
C VAL A 331 0.67 13.40 -2.95
N THR A 332 1.54 13.80 -2.02
CA THR A 332 1.46 15.10 -1.36
C THR A 332 2.42 16.08 -2.03
N PRO A 333 1.94 17.20 -2.59
CA PRO A 333 2.84 18.21 -3.14
C PRO A 333 3.67 18.91 -2.07
N PRO A 334 4.90 19.35 -2.40
CA PRO A 334 5.72 20.11 -1.47
C PRO A 334 5.09 21.45 -1.10
N VAL A 335 5.29 21.88 0.15
CA VAL A 335 4.89 23.21 0.62
C VAL A 335 5.95 24.22 0.24
N VAL A 336 5.62 25.13 -0.68
CA VAL A 336 6.50 26.24 -1.11
C VAL A 336 6.13 27.49 -0.33
N VAL A 337 7.12 28.27 0.10
CA VAL A 337 6.94 29.54 0.82
C VAL A 337 7.83 30.61 0.20
N VAL A 338 7.22 31.74 -0.17
CA VAL A 338 7.90 32.98 -0.56
C VAL A 338 7.13 34.20 -0.04
N ASP A 339 7.83 35.15 0.57
CA ASP A 339 7.20 36.34 1.16
C ASP A 339 7.26 37.57 0.26
N ASP A 340 6.25 38.42 0.38
CA ASP A 340 6.22 39.76 -0.19
C ASP A 340 7.40 40.62 0.29
N ARG A 341 7.93 41.48 -0.59
CA ARG A 341 8.95 42.48 -0.21
C ARG A 341 8.65 43.83 -0.82
N THR A 342 8.90 44.89 -0.07
CA THR A 342 8.93 46.25 -0.58
C THR A 342 10.33 46.82 -0.41
N VAL A 343 10.89 47.39 -1.47
CA VAL A 343 12.20 48.08 -1.46
C VAL A 343 12.11 49.44 -2.13
N GLU A 344 13.05 50.30 -1.77
CA GLU A 344 13.26 51.59 -2.42
C GLU A 344 13.96 51.41 -3.77
N ALA A 345 13.56 52.17 -4.78
CA ALA A 345 14.22 52.24 -6.07
C ALA A 345 15.65 52.77 -5.93
N THR A 346 16.59 52.19 -6.68
CA THR A 346 17.99 52.64 -6.70
C THR A 346 18.39 53.28 -8.02
N SER A 347 17.48 53.26 -9.00
CA SER A 347 17.63 53.83 -10.34
C SER A 347 16.27 53.94 -11.03
N PRO A 348 16.16 54.59 -12.19
CA PRO A 348 14.93 54.60 -13.00
C PRO A 348 14.50 53.20 -13.48
N ALA A 349 15.43 52.23 -13.52
CA ALA A 349 15.13 50.84 -13.86
C ALA A 349 14.48 50.06 -12.69
N GLY A 350 14.37 50.68 -11.50
CA GLY A 350 13.87 50.09 -10.27
C GLY A 350 15.01 49.65 -9.34
N ALA A 351 14.86 48.49 -8.70
CA ALA A 351 15.80 48.00 -7.70
C ALA A 351 16.03 46.48 -7.78
N VAL A 352 17.21 46.04 -7.38
CA VAL A 352 17.52 44.62 -7.22
C VAL A 352 16.89 44.11 -5.92
N ILE A 353 16.05 43.08 -6.00
CA ILE A 353 15.44 42.45 -4.82
C ILE A 353 16.01 41.04 -4.64
N THR A 354 16.64 40.81 -3.50
CA THR A 354 16.99 39.47 -3.02
C THR A 354 15.94 39.03 -2.00
N TYR A 355 15.36 37.86 -2.23
CA TYR A 355 14.34 37.25 -1.38
C TYR A 355 14.66 35.76 -1.13
N PRO A 356 14.37 35.22 0.07
CA PRO A 356 14.41 33.80 0.32
C PRO A 356 13.15 33.13 -0.23
N ALA A 357 13.28 31.88 -0.66
CA ALA A 357 12.18 30.98 -0.91
C ALA A 357 12.58 29.60 -0.37
N SER A 358 11.64 28.87 0.20
CA SER A 358 11.86 27.52 0.71
C SER A 358 10.78 26.58 0.22
N ALA A 359 11.12 25.29 0.07
CA ALA A 359 10.17 24.24 -0.18
C ALA A 359 10.47 23.05 0.74
N THR A 360 9.44 22.44 1.30
CA THR A 360 9.56 21.23 2.12
C THR A 360 8.45 20.25 1.80
N ASP A 361 8.81 18.99 1.65
CA ASP A 361 7.92 17.86 1.45
C ASP A 361 7.90 16.92 2.66
N ASN A 362 6.81 16.16 2.86
CA ASN A 362 6.67 15.24 3.99
C ASN A 362 7.47 13.93 3.84
N VAL A 363 7.77 13.49 2.62
CA VAL A 363 8.57 12.29 2.33
C VAL A 363 10.01 12.68 1.96
N ASP A 364 10.17 13.60 1.02
CA ASP A 364 11.49 14.00 0.49
C ASP A 364 12.23 15.03 1.35
N GLY A 365 11.51 15.73 2.25
CA GLY A 365 12.10 16.76 3.11
C GLY A 365 12.41 18.06 2.37
N PRO A 366 13.55 18.74 2.66
CA PRO A 366 13.85 20.04 2.05
C PRO A 366 14.12 19.96 0.55
N LEU A 367 13.41 20.80 -0.23
CA LEU A 367 13.58 20.96 -1.67
C LEU A 367 14.04 22.37 -2.03
N THR A 368 14.61 22.54 -3.23
CA THR A 368 15.02 23.85 -3.76
C THR A 368 13.96 24.39 -4.72
N PRO A 369 13.19 25.42 -4.36
CA PRO A 369 12.21 26.01 -5.27
C PRO A 369 12.87 26.80 -6.38
N THR A 370 12.25 26.79 -7.56
CA THR A 370 12.60 27.64 -8.71
C THR A 370 11.61 28.80 -8.80
N CYS A 371 12.11 30.03 -8.77
CA CYS A 371 11.29 31.24 -8.78
C CYS A 371 11.51 32.08 -10.04
N VAL A 372 10.44 32.66 -10.56
CA VAL A 372 10.46 33.55 -11.72
C VAL A 372 9.71 34.85 -11.40
N PRO A 373 10.33 36.04 -11.54
CA PRO A 373 11.77 36.28 -11.79
C PRO A 373 12.68 35.80 -10.63
N PRO A 374 13.91 35.31 -10.87
CA PRO A 374 14.77 34.74 -9.82
C PRO A 374 15.26 35.79 -8.80
N SER A 375 15.58 35.33 -7.58
CA SER A 375 16.15 36.18 -6.52
C SER A 375 17.42 36.89 -6.98
N GLY A 376 17.53 38.19 -6.70
CA GLY A 376 18.59 39.05 -7.22
C GLY A 376 18.31 39.67 -8.60
N SER A 377 17.12 39.46 -9.17
CA SER A 377 16.68 40.19 -10.37
C SER A 377 16.46 41.68 -10.08
N THR A 378 16.54 42.49 -11.13
CA THR A 378 16.08 43.90 -11.08
C THR A 378 14.58 43.94 -11.32
N PHE A 379 13.84 44.50 -10.39
CA PHE A 379 12.40 44.67 -10.46
C PHE A 379 12.06 46.12 -10.82
N PRO A 380 11.13 46.37 -11.76
CA PRO A 380 10.72 47.72 -12.11
C PRO A 380 9.92 48.37 -10.98
N LEU A 381 9.79 49.70 -11.05
CA LEU A 381 8.87 50.47 -10.20
C LEU A 381 7.45 49.88 -10.25
N GLY A 382 6.80 49.81 -9.09
CA GLY A 382 5.49 49.18 -8.92
C GLY A 382 5.57 47.76 -8.38
N ALA A 383 4.52 46.98 -8.61
CA ALA A 383 4.40 45.62 -8.11
C ALA A 383 4.72 44.59 -9.21
N THR A 384 5.58 43.63 -8.91
CA THR A 384 5.88 42.48 -9.77
C THR A 384 5.57 41.19 -9.01
N THR A 385 4.80 40.29 -9.61
CA THR A 385 4.54 38.97 -9.03
C THR A 385 5.71 38.03 -9.32
N VAL A 386 6.22 37.39 -8.27
CA VAL A 386 7.15 36.26 -8.34
C VAL A 386 6.34 34.99 -8.11
N THR A 387 6.54 33.98 -8.94
CA THR A 387 5.99 32.63 -8.73
C THR A 387 7.14 31.66 -8.45
N CYS A 388 7.05 30.93 -7.35
CA CYS A 388 8.01 29.90 -6.95
C CYS A 388 7.34 28.53 -7.02
N THR A 389 8.04 27.55 -7.59
CA THR A 389 7.56 26.16 -7.74
C THR A 389 8.62 25.16 -7.28
N ALA A 390 8.19 24.02 -6.75
CA ALA A 390 9.06 22.90 -6.42
C ALA A 390 8.33 21.59 -6.78
N THR A 391 9.08 20.60 -7.25
CA THR A 391 8.58 19.26 -7.58
C THR A 391 9.39 18.25 -6.78
N ASP A 392 8.70 17.33 -6.13
CA ASP A 392 9.28 16.25 -5.32
C ASP A 392 9.78 15.07 -6.21
N ALA A 393 10.27 13.98 -5.61
CA ALA A 393 10.75 12.81 -6.34
C ALA A 393 9.60 11.96 -6.94
N ALA A 394 8.41 12.03 -6.35
CA ALA A 394 7.21 11.34 -6.84
C ALA A 394 6.52 12.08 -8.01
N GLY A 395 6.93 13.33 -8.27
CA GLY A 395 6.40 14.18 -9.34
C GLY A 395 5.29 15.14 -8.91
N ASN A 396 4.96 15.24 -7.62
CA ASN A 396 3.98 16.20 -7.14
C ASN A 396 4.61 17.60 -7.11
N THR A 397 3.84 18.62 -7.53
CA THR A 397 4.35 19.98 -7.69
C THR A 397 3.59 20.96 -6.81
N GLY A 398 4.34 21.66 -5.95
CA GLY A 398 3.87 22.77 -5.12
C GLY A 398 4.19 24.13 -5.73
N SER A 399 3.43 25.15 -5.37
CA SER A 399 3.65 26.53 -5.83
C SER A 399 3.22 27.55 -4.79
N ASP A 400 3.92 28.68 -4.75
CA ASP A 400 3.54 29.87 -3.99
C ASP A 400 3.89 31.15 -4.78
N THR A 401 3.29 32.28 -4.42
CA THR A 401 3.50 33.57 -5.09
C THR A 401 3.71 34.70 -4.11
N ALA A 402 4.64 35.61 -4.44
CA ALA A 402 4.91 36.82 -3.68
C ALA A 402 4.88 38.07 -4.56
N THR A 403 4.56 39.21 -3.96
CA THR A 403 4.60 40.52 -4.56
C THR A 403 5.89 41.24 -4.20
N MET A 404 6.71 41.52 -5.21
CA MET A 404 7.91 42.33 -5.11
C MET A 404 7.56 43.76 -5.52
N ARG A 405 7.53 44.68 -4.56
CA ARG A 405 7.16 46.08 -4.75
C ARG A 405 8.39 46.98 -4.71
N VAL A 406 8.62 47.73 -5.78
CA VAL A 406 9.62 48.80 -5.82
C VAL A 406 8.88 50.12 -5.73
N VAL A 407 9.24 50.93 -4.74
CA VAL A 407 8.68 52.26 -4.52
C VAL A 407 9.75 53.32 -4.67
N ASP A 408 9.34 54.52 -5.06
CA ASP A 408 10.18 55.70 -5.03
C ASP A 408 9.65 56.64 -3.95
N THR A 409 10.39 56.71 -2.86
CA THR A 409 10.13 57.59 -1.72
C THR A 409 11.32 58.52 -1.44
N THR A 410 12.37 58.44 -2.25
CA THR A 410 13.58 59.23 -2.10
C THR A 410 13.34 60.62 -2.68
N ALA A 411 13.43 61.65 -1.84
CA ALA A 411 13.34 63.02 -2.32
C ALA A 411 14.59 63.43 -3.12
N PRO A 412 14.46 64.36 -4.08
CA PRO A 412 15.60 64.86 -4.85
C PRO A 412 16.62 65.55 -3.95
N ALA A 413 17.89 65.56 -4.31
CA ALA A 413 18.92 66.31 -3.59
C ALA A 413 18.98 67.77 -4.06
N THR A 414 18.30 68.67 -3.34
CA THR A 414 18.23 70.11 -3.66
C THR A 414 19.34 70.90 -2.97
N ALA A 415 20.01 71.80 -3.71
CA ALA A 415 21.02 72.69 -3.18
C ALA A 415 21.07 74.05 -3.92
N CYS A 416 21.57 75.06 -3.21
CA CYS A 416 21.97 76.35 -3.76
C CYS A 416 23.48 76.38 -3.88
N VAL A 417 24.02 76.38 -5.10
CA VAL A 417 25.47 76.46 -5.32
C VAL A 417 25.84 77.91 -5.65
N PRO A 418 26.64 78.61 -4.81
CA PRO A 418 27.11 79.96 -5.15
C PRO A 418 27.86 79.98 -6.49
N THR A 419 27.64 81.01 -7.29
CA THR A 419 28.34 81.20 -8.59
C THR A 419 29.03 82.56 -8.66
N ASN A 420 29.85 82.76 -9.69
CA ASN A 420 30.51 84.04 -9.94
C ASN A 420 29.54 85.08 -10.51
N ASN A 421 29.84 86.36 -10.24
CA ASN A 421 29.18 87.47 -10.90
C ASN A 421 29.55 87.47 -12.41
N PRO A 422 28.58 87.50 -13.34
CA PRO A 422 28.83 87.46 -14.80
C PRO A 422 29.68 88.59 -15.37
N SER A 423 29.89 89.71 -14.65
CA SER A 423 30.69 90.84 -15.13
C SER A 423 32.21 90.66 -14.95
N GLY A 424 32.68 89.54 -14.39
CA GLY A 424 34.11 89.22 -14.27
C GLY A 424 34.88 90.01 -13.21
N ASP A 425 34.26 90.97 -12.53
CA ASP A 425 34.88 91.76 -11.47
C ASP A 425 34.63 91.12 -10.09
N ASN A 426 35.73 90.64 -9.49
CA ASN A 426 35.95 90.19 -8.11
C ASN A 426 36.00 88.67 -7.87
N THR A 427 37.25 88.22 -7.68
CA THR A 427 37.67 86.95 -7.09
C THR A 427 36.98 86.64 -5.76
N PRO A 428 36.65 85.37 -5.44
CA PRO A 428 36.10 84.98 -4.13
C PRO A 428 37.14 85.18 -3.02
N GLY A 429 37.00 86.27 -2.25
CA GLY A 429 37.39 86.27 -0.84
C GLY A 429 36.32 85.54 -0.01
N SER A 430 36.61 85.28 1.27
CA SER A 430 35.80 84.45 2.20
C SER A 430 34.40 85.00 2.57
N TYR A 431 33.79 85.84 1.73
CA TYR A 431 32.50 86.48 1.95
C TYR A 431 31.70 86.54 0.64
N ASN A 432 30.54 85.88 0.63
CA ASN A 432 29.49 85.88 -0.40
C ASN A 432 29.13 87.31 -0.88
N PRO A 433 29.43 87.70 -2.13
CA PRO A 433 28.94 88.95 -2.70
C PRO A 433 27.90 88.67 -3.82
N ASP A 434 26.75 89.32 -3.69
CA ASP A 434 25.77 89.62 -4.76
C ASP A 434 24.66 88.60 -5.08
N GLY A 435 24.51 87.53 -4.29
CA GLY A 435 23.32 86.67 -4.36
C GLY A 435 23.20 85.86 -5.65
N PHE A 436 24.31 85.53 -6.31
CA PHE A 436 24.30 84.70 -7.52
C PHE A 436 24.39 83.21 -7.19
N TYR A 437 23.40 82.44 -7.63
CA TYR A 437 23.27 81.02 -7.34
C TYR A 437 22.96 80.20 -8.59
N GLN A 438 23.51 79.00 -8.66
CA GLN A 438 22.98 77.93 -9.51
C GLN A 438 22.09 77.05 -8.64
N LEU A 439 20.85 76.88 -9.07
CA LEU A 439 19.90 75.99 -8.41
C LEU A 439 20.15 74.57 -8.91
N THR A 440 20.51 73.66 -8.02
CA THR A 440 20.71 72.25 -8.38
C THR A 440 19.69 71.40 -7.65
N SER A 441 19.03 70.50 -8.36
CA SER A 441 18.23 69.45 -7.76
C SER A 441 18.38 68.20 -8.63
N THR A 442 18.82 67.10 -8.03
CA THR A 442 19.07 65.84 -8.73
C THR A 442 18.43 64.70 -7.98
N ASP A 443 17.70 63.87 -8.70
CA ASP A 443 17.13 62.64 -8.15
C ASP A 443 17.82 61.40 -8.76
N ILE A 444 17.85 60.31 -8.01
CA ILE A 444 18.50 59.05 -8.43
C ILE A 444 17.58 58.21 -9.33
N VAL A 445 16.26 58.35 -9.17
CA VAL A 445 15.21 57.66 -9.92
C VAL A 445 14.62 58.57 -10.99
N ASP A 446 14.43 59.85 -10.67
CA ASP A 446 13.79 60.82 -11.55
C ASP A 446 14.80 61.75 -12.25
N THR A 447 14.94 61.62 -13.57
CA THR A 447 15.84 62.52 -14.33
C THR A 447 15.29 63.94 -14.50
N ALA A 448 13.98 64.12 -14.27
CA ALA A 448 13.31 65.40 -14.32
C ALA A 448 12.88 65.78 -12.90
N VAL A 449 13.38 66.91 -12.41
CA VAL A 449 13.04 67.45 -11.09
C VAL A 449 12.60 68.89 -11.26
N ASP A 450 11.41 69.20 -10.76
CA ASP A 450 10.87 70.55 -10.76
C ASP A 450 11.49 71.35 -9.62
N VAL A 451 12.14 72.47 -9.95
CA VAL A 451 12.72 73.38 -8.94
C VAL A 451 11.84 74.60 -8.75
N TYR A 452 11.39 74.85 -7.53
CA TYR A 452 10.60 76.03 -7.17
C TYR A 452 11.37 76.95 -6.24
N ILE A 453 11.10 78.26 -6.34
CA ILE A 453 11.67 79.28 -5.47
C ILE A 453 10.54 79.87 -4.62
N GLY A 454 10.64 79.70 -3.31
CA GLY A 454 9.77 80.31 -2.31
C GLY A 454 10.47 81.41 -1.51
N ASP A 455 9.68 82.14 -0.74
CA ASP A 455 10.12 83.24 0.10
C ASP A 455 9.92 82.90 1.58
N SER A 456 10.98 82.90 2.39
CA SER A 456 10.86 82.57 3.83
C SER A 456 10.01 83.58 4.62
N ALA A 457 9.84 84.81 4.09
CA ALA A 457 8.96 85.82 4.68
C ALA A 457 7.50 85.75 4.16
N ASP A 458 7.23 84.93 3.13
CA ASP A 458 5.88 84.67 2.59
C ASP A 458 5.77 83.27 1.98
N PRO A 459 5.28 82.28 2.76
CA PRO A 459 5.13 80.91 2.31
C PRO A 459 4.17 80.70 1.13
N THR A 460 3.36 81.71 0.77
CA THR A 460 2.45 81.63 -0.40
C THR A 460 3.17 81.87 -1.71
N VAL A 461 4.37 82.45 -1.67
CA VAL A 461 5.20 82.69 -2.85
C VAL A 461 5.81 81.38 -3.32
N LYS A 462 5.53 81.03 -4.57
CA LYS A 462 6.12 79.87 -5.27
C LYS A 462 6.33 80.23 -6.74
N PHE A 463 7.57 80.44 -7.14
CA PHE A 463 7.95 80.68 -8.53
C PHE A 463 8.53 79.41 -9.15
N GLY A 464 8.26 79.17 -10.43
CA GLY A 464 8.73 77.97 -11.16
C GLY A 464 7.59 77.17 -11.79
N PRO A 465 7.86 75.93 -12.25
CA PRO A 465 9.13 75.22 -12.10
C PRO A 465 10.25 75.83 -12.96
N PHE A 466 11.47 75.77 -12.44
CA PHE A 466 12.71 76.10 -13.14
C PHE A 466 13.49 74.81 -13.43
N PRO A 467 14.18 74.71 -14.58
CA PRO A 467 15.09 73.59 -14.83
C PRO A 467 16.20 73.50 -13.78
N ALA A 468 16.60 72.28 -13.38
CA ALA A 468 17.81 72.10 -12.59
C ALA A 468 19.03 72.63 -13.37
N GLY A 469 19.92 73.35 -12.67
CA GLY A 469 21.05 74.07 -13.25
C GLY A 469 20.77 75.54 -13.57
N THR A 470 19.54 76.02 -13.38
CA THR A 470 19.15 77.43 -13.60
C THR A 470 20.03 78.36 -12.78
N LYS A 471 20.65 79.35 -13.44
CA LYS A 471 21.43 80.41 -12.77
C LYS A 471 20.57 81.63 -12.47
N ILE A 472 20.53 82.03 -11.20
CA ILE A 472 19.73 83.16 -10.72
C ILE A 472 20.58 84.24 -10.06
N LYS A 473 20.11 85.48 -10.16
CA LYS A 473 20.49 86.58 -9.27
C LYS A 473 19.38 86.78 -8.24
N LEU A 474 19.67 86.48 -6.98
CA LEU A 474 18.79 86.67 -5.85
C LEU A 474 19.01 88.05 -5.21
N VAL A 475 17.94 88.80 -5.01
CA VAL A 475 17.92 90.10 -4.34
C VAL A 475 16.95 90.03 -3.18
N GLN A 476 17.45 90.19 -1.95
CA GLN A 476 16.61 90.32 -0.77
C GLN A 476 16.20 91.79 -0.58
N ALA A 477 14.89 92.04 -0.58
CA ALA A 477 14.28 93.36 -0.45
C ALA A 477 13.03 93.25 0.44
N PRO A 478 13.17 93.33 1.78
CA PRO A 478 12.10 93.08 2.75
C PRO A 478 10.81 93.91 2.56
N GLY A 479 10.91 95.10 1.95
CA GLY A 479 9.78 95.99 1.67
C GLY A 479 9.18 95.90 0.26
N ALA A 480 9.71 95.03 -0.61
CA ALA A 480 9.24 94.88 -1.99
C ALA A 480 8.31 93.68 -2.16
N GLN A 481 7.44 93.70 -3.18
CA GLN A 481 6.75 92.48 -3.60
C GLN A 481 7.74 91.50 -4.24
N SER A 482 7.63 90.24 -3.83
CA SER A 482 8.41 89.14 -4.39
C SER A 482 8.07 88.96 -5.87
N LYS A 483 9.09 88.85 -6.73
CA LYS A 483 8.92 88.79 -8.19
C LYS A 483 10.10 88.14 -8.89
N VAL A 484 9.83 87.55 -10.05
CA VAL A 484 10.84 87.01 -10.98
C VAL A 484 10.79 87.81 -12.28
N LYS A 485 11.97 88.06 -12.86
CA LYS A 485 12.13 88.66 -14.18
C LYS A 485 13.25 87.95 -14.93
N ASP A 486 13.26 88.06 -16.25
CA ASP A 486 14.37 87.58 -17.07
C ASP A 486 15.67 88.25 -16.65
N GLY A 487 16.73 87.45 -16.62
CA GLY A 487 18.09 87.87 -16.34
C GLY A 487 18.80 88.44 -17.57
N THR A 488 20.10 88.65 -17.43
CA THR A 488 20.97 89.17 -18.50
C THR A 488 22.31 88.46 -18.44
N GLY A 489 22.88 88.12 -19.60
CA GLY A 489 24.17 87.41 -19.68
C GLY A 489 24.03 85.96 -19.19
N ASP A 490 24.97 85.52 -18.35
CA ASP A 490 25.01 84.15 -17.80
C ASP A 490 23.97 83.88 -16.70
N ILE A 491 23.13 84.86 -16.36
CA ILE A 491 22.03 84.71 -15.40
C ILE A 491 20.72 84.67 -16.16
N GLU A 492 19.96 83.61 -15.91
CA GLU A 492 18.69 83.35 -16.58
C GLU A 492 17.55 84.13 -15.93
N TYR A 493 17.56 84.27 -14.60
CA TYR A 493 16.50 84.97 -13.87
C TYR A 493 17.04 85.89 -12.78
N LYS A 494 16.40 87.05 -12.64
CA LYS A 494 16.55 87.93 -11.47
C LYS A 494 15.35 87.75 -10.55
N VAL A 495 15.60 87.23 -9.36
CA VAL A 495 14.59 86.93 -8.34
C VAL A 495 14.71 87.96 -7.22
N THR A 496 13.62 88.65 -6.91
CA THR A 496 13.55 89.56 -5.75
C THR A 496 12.60 88.96 -4.73
N LEU A 497 13.04 88.76 -3.49
CA LEU A 497 12.24 88.20 -2.38
C LEU A 497 12.27 89.12 -1.16
N ARG A 498 11.33 88.96 -0.23
CA ARG A 498 11.30 89.70 1.04
C ARG A 498 12.23 89.08 2.08
N GLY A 499 12.18 87.76 2.21
CA GLY A 499 13.05 86.94 3.05
C GLY A 499 14.12 86.21 2.24
N ASP A 500 14.64 85.14 2.82
CA ASP A 500 15.61 84.26 2.17
C ASP A 500 14.90 83.37 1.13
N ALA A 501 15.64 82.92 0.11
CA ALA A 501 15.08 82.00 -0.86
C ALA A 501 15.01 80.58 -0.28
N VAL A 502 13.83 79.98 -0.32
CA VAL A 502 13.62 78.56 -0.03
C VAL A 502 13.46 77.85 -1.36
N ILE A 503 14.47 77.10 -1.76
CA ILE A 503 14.44 76.29 -2.98
C ILE A 503 13.80 74.96 -2.64
N THR A 504 12.79 74.55 -3.39
CA THR A 504 12.14 73.25 -3.25
C THR A 504 12.31 72.46 -4.54
N GLY A 505 13.02 71.34 -4.47
CA GLY A 505 13.00 70.34 -5.54
C GLY A 505 11.85 69.38 -5.29
N VAL A 506 11.07 69.09 -6.33
CA VAL A 506 9.97 68.11 -6.31
C VAL A 506 10.19 67.17 -7.48
N ASP A 507 10.21 65.87 -7.21
CA ASP A 507 10.32 64.85 -8.23
C ASP A 507 8.95 64.56 -8.90
N ASN A 508 8.87 63.55 -9.75
CA ASN A 508 7.67 63.27 -10.55
C ASN A 508 6.57 62.55 -9.76
N VAL A 509 6.93 61.91 -8.65
CA VAL A 509 6.02 61.19 -7.75
C VAL A 509 5.62 62.02 -6.52
N GLY A 510 6.19 63.22 -6.37
CA GLY A 510 5.86 64.22 -5.37
C GLY A 510 6.75 64.21 -4.13
N ASN A 511 7.83 63.41 -4.09
CA ASN A 511 8.82 63.55 -3.02
C ASN A 511 9.53 64.89 -3.20
N SER A 512 9.84 65.55 -2.07
CA SER A 512 10.38 66.90 -2.12
C SER A 512 11.43 67.15 -1.06
N SER A 513 12.38 68.01 -1.38
CA SER A 513 13.42 68.48 -0.48
C SER A 513 13.61 69.99 -0.60
N THR A 514 14.22 70.60 0.42
CA THR A 514 14.44 72.05 0.44
C THR A 514 15.89 72.43 0.71
N ALA A 515 16.31 73.57 0.15
CA ALA A 515 17.57 74.24 0.44
C ALA A 515 17.35 75.75 0.62
N ILE A 516 18.19 76.41 1.40
CA ILE A 516 18.10 77.86 1.63
C ILE A 516 19.25 78.55 0.91
N CYS A 517 18.92 79.56 0.09
CA CYS A 517 19.93 80.46 -0.45
C CYS A 517 19.95 81.77 0.35
N LEU A 518 21.11 82.13 0.89
CA LEU A 518 21.28 83.31 1.75
C LEU A 518 21.87 84.48 0.96
N VAL A 519 21.23 85.65 0.98
CA VAL A 519 21.88 86.87 0.50
C VAL A 519 22.54 87.55 1.68
N ALA A 520 23.87 87.66 1.67
CA ALA A 520 24.55 88.44 2.71
C ALA A 520 24.06 89.90 2.63
N PRO A 521 23.80 90.57 3.76
CA PRO A 521 23.41 91.98 3.74
C PRO A 521 24.51 92.79 3.04
N PRO A 522 24.14 93.79 2.21
CA PRO A 522 25.12 94.57 1.46
C PRO A 522 26.16 95.17 2.41
N PRO A 523 27.46 95.17 2.05
CA PRO A 523 28.48 95.87 2.82
C PRO A 523 28.02 97.32 2.99
N LYS A 524 27.94 97.79 4.22
CA LYS A 524 27.59 99.18 4.52
C LYS A 524 28.67 100.14 4.06
#